data_AF-A0A8B7NY83-F1
#
_entry.id   AF-A0A8B7NY83-F1
#
_cell.length_a   1.000
_cell.length_b   1.000
_cell.length_c   1.000
_cell.angle_alpha   90.00
_cell.angle_beta   90.00
_cell.angle_gamma   90.00
#
_symmetry.space_group_name_H-M   'P 1'
#
loop_
_entity.id
_entity.type
_entity.pdbx_description
1 polymer ?
#
loop_
_entity_poly.entity_id
_entity_poly.type
_entity_poly.pdbx_seq_one_letter_code
_entity_poly.pdbx_strand_id
1 'polypeptide(L)'
;MARVRAIVFRRNPDGVANSDLLTSDETMTERMYGRDMMQVMQARKLFEVFAPLSQDSTSPRQAMGLWNAACQPESGNEAVGRCMSARVRQLGCGTRHVSPTPGELSPKHWWLVGLVFLVAVTAGVGVGVPLALRGDPSHALAKRLATARSILTEAPLIDGHNDLPWNIRKFIHNQLEKLKLNESLKSVEPWSLSNWSHTDIPRLKEGMVGGQFWVAYTPCASQYLNSVQLTLEQIDLIKRVIRKYTDFMQLVTNSQEILKVFKQGKMASMVGIEGGHGIGNSLGSLRMMYELGVRYLTLTHTCNTPWATSSIVESSKNNKMDYVGVGLSEFGKKVVLEMNRLGMMVDLSHVSTQTMRDALATTQAPVIFSHSAARAICDNPRNVPDDVLRQIQLNRGIVMVSFYADHISCDGNANVSHVADHINHIRDVAGVDHIGIGADFDGINKTPQGLEDVSSYPNLIAELLRDPRWSVDDIKKLIGGNIIRVFSEVEKKRDELQAAGYQPQEEELHPEYLRGKSNCTYSFD
;
A
#
# COMPACT_ATOMS: atom_id res chain seq x y z
N MET A 1 -15.58 -32.61 26.16
CA MET A 1 -15.34 -33.66 25.14
C MET A 1 -13.88 -33.58 24.69
N ALA A 2 -13.25 -34.73 24.55
CA ALA A 2 -11.80 -34.94 24.67
C ALA A 2 -10.94 -34.19 23.63
N ARG A 3 -9.83 -33.60 24.10
CA ARG A 3 -8.72 -33.13 23.25
C ARG A 3 -7.88 -34.35 22.86
N VAL A 4 -7.87 -34.70 21.58
CA VAL A 4 -6.93 -35.66 21.02
C VAL A 4 -5.57 -34.96 20.91
N ARG A 5 -4.61 -35.38 21.74
CA ARG A 5 -3.19 -35.02 21.57
C ARG A 5 -2.57 -36.06 20.64
N ALA A 6 -2.20 -35.66 19.42
CA ALA A 6 -1.30 -36.46 18.60
C ALA A 6 0.13 -36.29 19.15
N ILE A 7 0.68 -37.37 19.73
CA ILE A 7 2.08 -37.45 20.09
C ILE A 7 2.81 -38.06 18.90
N VAL A 8 3.63 -37.27 18.21
CA VAL A 8 4.52 -37.78 17.16
C VAL A 8 5.84 -38.16 17.83
N PHE A 9 6.11 -39.45 17.96
CA PHE A 9 7.43 -39.93 18.37
C PHE A 9 8.35 -39.96 17.14
N ARG A 10 9.39 -39.13 17.14
CA ARG A 10 10.60 -39.42 16.36
C ARG A 10 11.54 -40.27 17.21
N ARG A 11 11.86 -41.48 16.75
CA ARG A 11 13.06 -42.19 17.21
C ARG A 11 14.28 -41.47 16.62
N ASN A 12 15.17 -41.01 17.48
CA ASN A 12 16.56 -40.74 17.12
C ASN A 12 17.43 -41.92 17.63
N PRO A 13 18.52 -42.30 16.96
CA PRO A 13 19.27 -43.52 17.29
C PRO A 13 20.04 -43.49 18.62
N ASP A 14 20.20 -42.32 19.26
CA ASP A 14 21.02 -42.19 20.46
C ASP A 14 20.16 -41.67 21.63
N GLY A 15 19.91 -42.56 22.59
CA GLY A 15 19.02 -42.31 23.72
C GLY A 15 19.59 -41.34 24.75
N VAL A 16 19.09 -40.09 24.75
CA VAL A 16 19.06 -39.21 25.92
C VAL A 16 17.78 -38.36 25.84
N ALA A 17 16.96 -38.39 26.89
CA ALA A 17 15.74 -37.60 27.03
C ALA A 17 16.02 -36.31 27.80
N ASN A 18 15.57 -35.16 27.29
CA ASN A 18 15.34 -33.96 28.09
C ASN A 18 13.94 -33.44 27.78
N SER A 19 13.18 -33.18 28.84
CA SER A 19 11.79 -32.71 28.81
C SER A 19 11.75 -31.20 28.97
N ASP A 20 11.31 -30.49 27.94
CA ASP A 20 10.84 -29.10 28.08
C ASP A 20 9.39 -28.98 27.61
N LEU A 21 8.54 -28.54 28.54
CA LEU A 21 7.14 -28.21 28.33
C LEU A 21 7.04 -26.92 27.52
N LEU A 22 6.62 -27.01 26.27
CA LEU A 22 6.22 -25.86 25.46
C LEU A 22 4.76 -25.49 25.78
N THR A 23 4.58 -24.34 26.43
CA THR A 23 3.31 -23.63 26.49
C THR A 23 3.08 -22.90 25.17
N SER A 24 1.90 -23.12 24.59
CA SER A 24 1.38 -22.45 23.41
C SER A 24 1.24 -20.94 23.62
N ASP A 25 1.78 -20.12 22.73
CA ASP A 25 1.04 -19.49 21.61
C ASP A 25 1.83 -18.27 21.12
N GLU A 26 2.70 -18.44 20.11
CA GLU A 26 3.26 -17.37 19.27
C GLU A 26 4.13 -18.00 18.17
N THR A 27 4.16 -17.38 16.98
CA THR A 27 4.86 -17.77 15.74
C THR A 27 4.11 -18.71 14.78
N MET A 28 3.28 -18.11 13.93
CA MET A 28 2.98 -18.69 12.61
C MET A 28 3.09 -17.62 11.50
N THR A 29 4.23 -16.92 11.45
CA THR A 29 4.57 -16.09 10.28
C THR A 29 6.05 -16.09 9.90
N GLU A 30 6.97 -16.60 10.72
CA GLU A 30 8.42 -16.50 10.43
C GLU A 30 9.19 -17.83 10.39
N ARG A 31 8.54 -18.99 10.56
CA ARG A 31 9.24 -20.30 10.57
C ARG A 31 8.61 -21.38 9.70
N MET A 32 8.01 -21.02 8.57
CA MET A 32 7.46 -22.04 7.67
C MET A 32 7.69 -21.78 6.19
N TYR A 33 8.90 -21.38 5.79
CA TYR A 33 9.28 -21.41 4.37
C TYR A 33 10.76 -21.80 4.21
N GLY A 34 11.00 -23.09 4.37
CA GLY A 34 12.31 -23.71 4.13
C GLY A 34 12.12 -25.18 3.79
N ARG A 35 12.08 -25.47 2.48
CA ARG A 35 11.91 -26.78 1.81
C ARG A 35 10.51 -27.42 1.92
N ASP A 36 10.04 -27.91 0.78
CA ASP A 36 8.82 -28.69 0.52
C ASP A 36 7.47 -27.95 0.54
N MET A 37 7.18 -27.21 -0.54
CA MET A 37 5.81 -26.82 -0.89
C MET A 37 5.49 -26.93 -2.40
N MET A 38 6.15 -27.83 -3.12
CA MET A 38 5.78 -28.21 -4.50
C MET A 38 5.11 -29.58 -4.59
N GLN A 39 5.21 -30.43 -3.56
CA GLN A 39 4.56 -31.76 -3.56
C GLN A 39 3.19 -31.79 -2.85
N VAL A 40 2.83 -30.78 -2.07
CA VAL A 40 1.60 -30.81 -1.24
C VAL A 40 0.36 -30.32 -1.99
N MET A 41 0.50 -29.66 -3.16
CA MET A 41 -0.65 -29.19 -3.93
C MET A 41 -1.26 -30.23 -4.91
N GLN A 42 -0.70 -31.44 -5.02
CA GLN A 42 -1.28 -32.50 -5.85
C GLN A 42 -2.22 -33.48 -5.11
N ALA A 43 -2.38 -33.37 -3.79
CA ALA A 43 -3.13 -34.34 -2.99
C ALA A 43 -4.44 -33.79 -2.38
N ARG A 44 -5.14 -32.89 -3.09
CA ARG A 44 -6.44 -32.34 -2.64
C ARG A 44 -7.55 -32.44 -3.68
N LYS A 45 -7.59 -33.57 -4.39
CA LYS A 45 -8.73 -34.06 -5.17
C LYS A 45 -8.58 -35.58 -5.28
N LEU A 46 -9.19 -36.30 -4.34
CA LEU A 46 -9.53 -37.73 -4.38
C LEU A 46 -9.78 -38.17 -2.93
N PHE A 47 -11.01 -38.04 -2.43
CA PHE A 47 -11.59 -38.89 -1.37
C PHE A 47 -13.04 -38.44 -1.10
N GLU A 48 -13.96 -38.87 -1.96
CA GLU A 48 -15.38 -39.02 -1.63
C GLU A 48 -15.90 -40.26 -2.36
N VAL A 49 -15.78 -41.44 -1.72
CA VAL A 49 -16.63 -42.61 -2.01
C VAL A 49 -16.75 -43.45 -0.73
N PHE A 50 -17.99 -43.86 -0.43
CA PHE A 50 -18.48 -44.81 0.59
C PHE A 50 -19.14 -44.25 1.88
N ALA A 51 -20.49 -44.21 1.82
CA ALA A 51 -21.44 -44.47 2.91
C ALA A 51 -21.51 -46.01 3.21
N PRO A 52 -22.34 -46.60 4.14
CA PRO A 52 -23.59 -46.08 4.75
C PRO A 52 -23.96 -46.55 6.20
N LEU A 53 -25.23 -46.27 6.59
CA LEU A 53 -26.09 -46.82 7.68
C LEU A 53 -26.18 -45.97 8.98
N SER A 54 -27.34 -45.70 9.63
CA SER A 54 -28.76 -46.02 9.43
C SER A 54 -29.65 -45.34 10.51
N GLN A 55 -30.92 -45.02 10.16
CA GLN A 55 -32.15 -44.87 10.99
C GLN A 55 -32.22 -43.68 12.00
N ASP A 56 -33.33 -42.96 12.23
CA ASP A 56 -34.77 -43.30 12.10
C ASP A 56 -35.69 -42.04 12.01
N SER A 57 -36.91 -42.29 11.54
CA SER A 57 -38.16 -41.52 11.35
C SER A 57 -38.53 -40.36 12.31
N THR A 58 -39.18 -39.27 11.87
CA THR A 58 -40.65 -39.17 11.62
C THR A 58 -41.04 -37.77 11.07
N SER A 59 -42.05 -37.71 10.18
CA SER A 59 -42.83 -36.52 9.73
C SER A 59 -44.32 -36.75 10.16
N PRO A 60 -45.37 -35.90 9.93
CA PRO A 60 -45.59 -34.96 8.80
C PRO A 60 -46.44 -33.68 9.06
N ARG A 61 -46.70 -32.93 7.95
CA ARG A 61 -47.73 -31.88 7.64
C ARG A 61 -47.14 -30.45 7.61
N GLN A 62 -47.42 -29.53 6.67
CA GLN A 62 -48.29 -29.36 5.48
C GLN A 62 -47.73 -28.10 4.76
N ALA A 63 -47.29 -28.11 3.50
CA ALA A 63 -48.00 -27.87 2.22
C ALA A 63 -48.59 -26.44 1.98
N MET A 64 -48.26 -25.90 0.78
CA MET A 64 -48.76 -24.70 0.05
C MET A 64 -48.03 -23.36 0.32
N GLY A 65 -47.57 -22.59 -0.67
CA GLY A 65 -47.63 -22.74 -2.13
C GLY A 65 -46.86 -21.62 -2.86
N LEU A 66 -46.31 -21.99 -4.01
CA LEU A 66 -46.12 -21.25 -5.28
C LEU A 66 -45.84 -19.73 -5.26
N TRP A 67 -44.81 -19.31 -6.00
CA TRP A 67 -44.91 -18.43 -7.19
C TRP A 67 -43.62 -18.61 -8.01
N ASN A 68 -43.75 -19.12 -9.24
CA ASN A 68 -42.69 -19.23 -10.24
C ASN A 68 -42.85 -18.09 -11.26
N ALA A 69 -41.74 -17.53 -11.74
CA ALA A 69 -41.68 -16.68 -12.92
C ALA A 69 -40.66 -17.24 -13.95
N ALA A 70 -41.22 -17.74 -15.06
CA ALA A 70 -40.77 -17.72 -16.47
C ALA A 70 -39.29 -17.91 -16.86
N CYS A 71 -39.00 -18.88 -17.76
CA CYS A 71 -38.87 -18.63 -19.22
C CYS A 71 -38.38 -19.86 -20.05
N GLN A 72 -38.96 -20.00 -21.26
CA GLN A 72 -38.53 -20.71 -22.49
C GLN A 72 -39.00 -22.18 -22.73
N PRO A 73 -39.01 -22.69 -24.00
CA PRO A 73 -40.20 -22.73 -24.87
C PRO A 73 -40.59 -24.15 -25.35
N GLU A 74 -41.84 -24.36 -25.75
CA GLU A 74 -42.33 -25.64 -26.30
C GLU A 74 -42.31 -25.69 -27.83
N SER A 75 -41.96 -26.87 -28.35
CA SER A 75 -42.13 -27.32 -29.71
C SER A 75 -43.30 -28.30 -29.83
N GLY A 76 -44.18 -28.10 -30.82
CA GLY A 76 -44.63 -29.19 -31.70
C GLY A 76 -45.95 -29.91 -31.41
N ASN A 77 -46.85 -29.79 -32.40
CA ASN A 77 -47.81 -30.76 -32.92
C ASN A 77 -49.23 -30.92 -32.32
N GLU A 78 -50.18 -30.40 -33.10
CA GLU A 78 -51.34 -31.07 -33.73
C GLU A 78 -52.24 -32.01 -32.91
N ALA A 79 -53.53 -31.64 -32.77
CA ALA A 79 -54.67 -32.43 -33.28
C ALA A 79 -56.04 -31.74 -33.09
N VAL A 80 -56.64 -31.33 -34.20
CA VAL A 80 -58.01 -31.58 -34.69
C VAL A 80 -59.21 -31.56 -33.69
N GLY A 81 -60.07 -30.54 -33.87
CA GLY A 81 -61.47 -30.75 -34.27
C GLY A 81 -62.60 -30.70 -33.23
N ARG A 82 -63.46 -29.66 -33.30
CA ARG A 82 -64.91 -29.70 -33.59
C ARG A 82 -65.65 -28.48 -33.00
N CYS A 83 -66.34 -27.76 -33.88
CA CYS A 83 -67.44 -26.86 -33.54
C CYS A 83 -68.65 -27.66 -33.00
N MET A 84 -69.30 -27.17 -31.94
CA MET A 84 -70.76 -27.03 -31.85
C MET A 84 -71.16 -26.05 -30.74
N SER A 85 -71.83 -24.98 -31.16
CA SER A 85 -73.02 -24.32 -30.55
C SER A 85 -73.35 -24.62 -29.08
N ALA A 86 -73.54 -23.56 -28.27
CA ALA A 86 -74.86 -23.22 -27.70
C ALA A 86 -74.86 -21.98 -26.78
N ARG A 87 -75.83 -21.11 -27.04
CA ARG A 87 -76.63 -20.29 -26.10
C ARG A 87 -75.98 -19.06 -25.45
N VAL A 88 -76.20 -17.96 -26.17
CA VAL A 88 -76.48 -16.62 -25.64
C VAL A 88 -77.49 -16.69 -24.48
N ARG A 89 -77.11 -16.15 -23.31
CA ARG A 89 -78.05 -15.63 -22.31
C ARG A 89 -77.84 -14.13 -22.19
N GLN A 90 -78.85 -13.39 -22.66
CA GLN A 90 -79.05 -11.98 -22.37
C GLN A 90 -79.21 -11.79 -20.86
N LEU A 91 -78.37 -10.94 -20.26
CA LEU A 91 -78.70 -10.22 -19.05
C LEU A 91 -78.67 -8.73 -19.42
N GLY A 92 -79.86 -8.17 -19.58
CA GLY A 92 -80.06 -6.74 -19.82
C GLY A 92 -79.62 -5.96 -18.59
N CYS A 93 -78.72 -5.00 -18.81
CA CYS A 93 -78.46 -3.94 -17.86
C CYS A 93 -78.94 -2.64 -18.52
N GLY A 94 -79.99 -2.04 -17.93
CA GLY A 94 -80.63 -0.85 -18.45
C GLY A 94 -79.67 0.34 -18.47
N THR A 95 -79.44 0.89 -19.65
CA THR A 95 -78.77 2.18 -19.84
C THR A 95 -79.73 3.30 -19.43
N ARG A 96 -79.56 3.85 -18.22
CA ARG A 96 -80.05 5.21 -17.93
C ARG A 96 -79.00 6.21 -18.41
N HIS A 97 -79.31 6.87 -19.52
CA HIS A 97 -78.71 8.15 -19.86
C HIS A 97 -79.03 9.15 -18.76
N VAL A 98 -78.02 9.55 -17.99
CA VAL A 98 -78.05 10.78 -17.19
C VAL A 98 -77.00 11.70 -17.79
N SER A 99 -77.48 12.74 -18.48
CA SER A 99 -76.66 13.86 -18.92
C SER A 99 -76.05 14.56 -17.70
N PRO A 100 -74.73 14.78 -17.60
CA PRO A 100 -74.18 15.61 -16.56
C PRO A 100 -74.52 17.07 -16.89
N THR A 101 -75.39 17.68 -16.10
CA THR A 101 -75.49 19.13 -15.99
C THR A 101 -74.13 19.67 -15.51
N PRO A 102 -73.58 20.76 -16.08
CA PRO A 102 -72.38 21.37 -15.54
C PRO A 102 -72.72 21.92 -14.15
N GLY A 103 -72.26 21.22 -13.12
CA GLY A 103 -72.26 21.76 -11.77
C GLY A 103 -71.28 22.93 -11.74
N GLU A 104 -71.79 24.14 -11.56
CA GLU A 104 -71.00 25.29 -11.17
C GLU A 104 -70.19 24.90 -9.92
N LEU A 105 -68.88 24.77 -10.09
CA LEU A 105 -67.94 24.68 -8.98
C LEU A 105 -68.07 25.98 -8.18
N SER A 106 -68.78 25.87 -7.05
CA SER A 106 -68.90 26.93 -6.04
C SER A 106 -67.53 27.61 -5.80
N PRO A 107 -67.48 28.95 -5.67
CA PRO A 107 -66.24 29.72 -5.44
C PRO A 107 -65.40 29.24 -4.24
N LYS A 108 -66.01 28.42 -3.37
CA LYS A 108 -65.39 27.81 -2.19
C LYS A 108 -64.44 26.65 -2.49
N HIS A 109 -64.27 26.21 -3.73
CA HIS A 109 -63.32 25.13 -4.09
C HIS A 109 -62.08 25.62 -4.85
N TRP A 110 -62.10 26.84 -5.39
CA TRP A 110 -60.96 27.42 -6.11
C TRP A 110 -59.75 27.72 -5.21
N TRP A 111 -59.98 28.08 -3.94
CA TRP A 111 -58.89 28.28 -2.99
C TRP A 111 -58.18 26.96 -2.64
N LEU A 112 -58.90 25.83 -2.59
CA LEU A 112 -58.32 24.50 -2.35
C LEU A 112 -57.45 24.04 -3.51
N VAL A 113 -57.90 24.25 -4.75
CA VAL A 113 -57.10 23.96 -5.95
C VAL A 113 -55.87 24.87 -6.02
N GLY A 114 -56.04 26.17 -5.72
CA GLY A 114 -54.93 27.11 -5.63
C GLY A 114 -53.92 26.75 -4.53
N LEU A 115 -54.39 26.31 -3.37
CA LEU A 115 -53.54 25.87 -2.25
C LEU A 115 -52.76 24.60 -2.60
N VAL A 116 -53.40 23.61 -3.22
CA VAL A 116 -52.74 22.37 -3.67
C VAL A 116 -51.68 22.67 -4.74
N PHE A 117 -51.98 23.59 -5.67
CA PHE A 117 -51.02 24.01 -6.70
C PHE A 117 -49.83 24.77 -6.08
N LEU A 118 -50.10 25.67 -5.12
CA LEU A 118 -49.06 26.40 -4.39
C LEU A 118 -48.17 25.46 -3.59
N VAL A 119 -48.74 24.46 -2.91
CA VAL A 119 -48.01 23.43 -2.16
C VAL A 119 -47.20 22.53 -3.10
N ALA A 120 -47.74 22.16 -4.26
CA ALA A 120 -47.02 21.36 -5.25
C ALA A 120 -45.85 22.13 -5.88
N VAL A 121 -46.01 23.42 -6.17
CA VAL A 121 -44.95 24.29 -6.69
C VAL A 121 -43.90 24.56 -5.61
N THR A 122 -44.31 24.84 -4.37
CA THR A 122 -43.36 25.04 -3.27
C THR A 122 -42.63 23.76 -2.87
N ALA A 123 -43.26 22.59 -2.97
CA ALA A 123 -42.60 21.30 -2.81
C ALA A 123 -41.67 20.97 -4.00
N GLY A 124 -42.11 21.24 -5.23
CA GLY A 124 -41.30 21.05 -6.44
C GLY A 124 -40.07 21.98 -6.49
N VAL A 125 -40.22 23.23 -6.06
CA VAL A 125 -39.12 24.20 -5.98
C VAL A 125 -38.28 23.98 -4.71
N GLY A 126 -38.90 23.67 -3.57
CA GLY A 126 -38.23 23.48 -2.28
C GLY A 126 -37.49 22.14 -2.14
N VAL A 127 -37.89 21.12 -2.89
CA VAL A 127 -37.24 19.79 -2.89
C VAL A 127 -36.59 19.48 -4.23
N GLY A 128 -37.27 19.75 -5.35
CA GLY A 128 -36.80 19.40 -6.69
C GLY A 128 -35.63 20.24 -7.18
N VAL A 129 -35.58 21.55 -6.86
CA VAL A 129 -34.46 22.41 -7.26
C VAL A 129 -33.19 22.10 -6.45
N PRO A 130 -33.22 21.92 -5.12
CA PRO A 130 -32.04 21.47 -4.37
C PRO A 130 -31.55 20.08 -4.76
N LEU A 131 -32.44 19.14 -5.12
CA LEU A 131 -32.03 17.83 -5.64
C LEU A 131 -31.41 17.93 -7.05
N ALA A 132 -31.96 18.77 -7.93
CA ALA A 132 -31.40 18.98 -9.28
C ALA A 132 -30.07 19.76 -9.26
N LEU A 133 -29.86 20.63 -8.24
CA LEU A 133 -28.61 21.34 -8.01
C LEU A 133 -27.54 20.49 -7.30
N ARG A 134 -27.93 19.38 -6.65
CA ARG A 134 -26.99 18.33 -6.23
C ARG A 134 -26.54 17.58 -7.48
N GLY A 135 -25.52 18.12 -8.14
CA GLY A 135 -24.90 17.49 -9.30
C GLY A 135 -24.54 16.03 -9.02
N ASP A 136 -24.61 15.20 -10.06
CA ASP A 136 -24.33 13.77 -9.98
C ASP A 136 -22.92 13.52 -9.40
N PRO A 137 -22.81 12.85 -8.23
CA PRO A 137 -21.51 12.55 -7.61
C PRO A 137 -20.56 11.78 -8.54
N SER A 138 -21.10 10.95 -9.44
CA SER A 138 -20.32 10.19 -10.42
C SER A 138 -19.71 11.11 -11.48
N HIS A 139 -20.48 12.11 -11.96
CA HIS A 139 -19.99 13.12 -12.89
C HIS A 139 -18.90 13.99 -12.25
N ALA A 140 -19.06 14.34 -10.97
CA ALA A 140 -18.06 15.09 -10.22
C ALA A 140 -16.75 14.28 -10.03
N LEU A 141 -16.84 12.98 -9.75
CA LEU A 141 -15.68 12.10 -9.66
C LEU A 141 -14.97 11.95 -11.02
N ALA A 142 -15.72 11.71 -12.10
CA ALA A 142 -15.16 11.59 -13.44
C ALA A 142 -14.38 12.86 -13.84
N LYS A 143 -14.92 14.04 -13.51
CA LYS A 143 -14.23 15.32 -13.72
C LYS A 143 -12.92 15.42 -12.92
N ARG A 144 -12.93 15.06 -11.63
CA ARG A 144 -11.71 15.07 -10.79
C ARG A 144 -10.66 14.07 -11.28
N LEU A 145 -11.06 12.88 -11.72
CA LEU A 145 -10.15 11.90 -12.33
C LEU A 145 -9.55 12.40 -13.64
N ALA A 146 -10.32 13.09 -14.47
CA ALA A 146 -9.80 13.72 -15.69
C ALA A 146 -8.75 14.80 -15.35
N THR A 147 -9.03 15.64 -14.36
CA THR A 147 -8.06 16.62 -13.85
C THR A 147 -6.81 15.93 -13.29
N ALA A 148 -6.96 14.90 -12.46
CA ALA A 148 -5.85 14.14 -11.89
C ALA A 148 -4.91 13.59 -12.98
N ARG A 149 -5.48 12.97 -14.02
CA ARG A 149 -4.71 12.46 -15.17
C ARG A 149 -4.01 13.57 -15.94
N SER A 150 -4.66 14.73 -16.13
CA SER A 150 -4.02 15.89 -16.75
C SER A 150 -2.83 16.40 -15.94
N ILE A 151 -2.91 16.41 -14.61
CA ILE A 151 -1.78 16.82 -13.76
C ILE A 151 -0.62 15.83 -13.90
N LEU A 152 -0.92 14.54 -13.93
CA LEU A 152 0.06 13.46 -14.08
C LEU A 152 0.77 13.45 -15.44
N THR A 153 0.21 14.06 -16.49
CA THR A 153 0.96 14.27 -17.75
C THR A 153 1.96 15.41 -17.67
N GLU A 154 1.78 16.35 -16.74
CA GLU A 154 2.60 17.57 -16.63
C GLU A 154 3.73 17.44 -15.61
N ALA A 155 3.54 16.63 -14.56
CA ALA A 155 4.53 16.40 -13.51
C ALA A 155 4.64 14.91 -13.18
N PRO A 156 5.86 14.39 -12.97
CA PRO A 156 6.05 12.98 -12.66
C PRO A 156 5.50 12.67 -11.26
N LEU A 157 4.62 11.68 -11.17
CA LEU A 157 4.40 11.00 -9.90
C LEU A 157 5.63 10.17 -9.56
N ILE A 158 6.21 10.41 -8.39
CA ILE A 158 7.39 9.74 -7.87
C ILE A 158 7.02 9.07 -6.56
N ASP A 159 6.97 7.75 -6.59
CA ASP A 159 6.76 6.96 -5.39
C ASP A 159 8.09 6.66 -4.67
N GLY A 160 8.10 6.86 -3.36
CA GLY A 160 9.28 6.79 -2.50
C GLY A 160 9.73 5.39 -2.11
N HIS A 161 8.88 4.36 -2.24
CA HIS A 161 9.18 3.02 -1.69
C HIS A 161 8.31 1.91 -2.31
N ASN A 162 8.95 0.99 -3.05
CA ASN A 162 8.29 -0.18 -3.63
C ASN A 162 9.20 -1.43 -3.59
N ASP A 163 8.65 -2.51 -3.05
CA ASP A 163 9.34 -3.77 -2.73
C ASP A 163 9.20 -4.87 -3.79
N LEU A 164 8.79 -4.52 -5.03
CA LEU A 164 8.83 -5.46 -6.16
C LEU A 164 10.15 -6.25 -6.25
N PRO A 165 11.35 -5.67 -6.01
CA PRO A 165 12.60 -6.42 -6.02
C PRO A 165 12.64 -7.56 -4.99
N TRP A 166 12.04 -7.38 -3.81
CA TRP A 166 11.94 -8.44 -2.81
C TRP A 166 11.04 -9.58 -3.30
N ASN A 167 9.90 -9.26 -3.91
CA ASN A 167 9.00 -10.28 -4.44
C ASN A 167 9.64 -11.07 -5.59
N ILE A 168 10.36 -10.40 -6.51
CA ILE A 168 11.13 -11.09 -7.54
C ILE A 168 12.15 -12.07 -6.93
N ARG A 169 12.83 -11.68 -5.85
CA ARG A 169 13.73 -12.58 -5.13
C ARG A 169 13.00 -13.75 -4.49
N LYS A 170 11.98 -13.45 -3.71
CA LYS A 170 11.24 -14.43 -2.88
C LYS A 170 10.70 -15.56 -3.73
N PHE A 171 10.16 -15.22 -4.89
CA PHE A 171 9.28 -16.12 -5.59
C PHE A 171 9.87 -16.69 -6.89
N ILE A 172 10.78 -15.97 -7.55
CA ILE A 172 11.50 -16.49 -8.73
C ILE A 172 13.02 -16.47 -8.57
N HIS A 173 13.52 -16.25 -7.35
CA HIS A 173 14.94 -16.35 -7.00
C HIS A 173 15.85 -15.52 -7.92
N ASN A 174 15.44 -14.29 -8.24
CA ASN A 174 16.18 -13.34 -9.09
C ASN A 174 16.37 -13.80 -10.56
N GLN A 175 15.69 -14.86 -10.99
CA GLN A 175 15.76 -15.42 -12.34
C GLN A 175 14.87 -14.63 -13.30
N LEU A 176 15.40 -13.52 -13.82
CA LEU A 176 14.61 -12.58 -14.64
C LEU A 176 14.07 -13.16 -15.94
N GLU A 177 14.59 -14.29 -16.45
CA GLU A 177 13.99 -15.00 -17.59
C GLU A 177 12.52 -15.40 -17.32
N LYS A 178 12.20 -15.67 -16.05
CA LYS A 178 10.84 -16.02 -15.59
C LYS A 178 9.95 -14.80 -15.33
N LEU A 179 10.52 -13.59 -15.34
CA LEU A 179 9.79 -12.35 -15.10
C LEU A 179 9.22 -11.78 -16.40
N LYS A 180 7.90 -11.61 -16.44
CA LYS A 180 7.14 -10.98 -17.53
C LYS A 180 6.45 -9.70 -17.05
N LEU A 181 7.24 -8.70 -16.66
CA LEU A 181 6.72 -7.46 -16.05
C LEU A 181 5.93 -6.59 -17.03
N ASN A 182 6.09 -6.82 -18.34
CA ASN A 182 5.32 -6.19 -19.41
C ASN A 182 3.91 -6.77 -19.58
N GLU A 183 3.60 -7.89 -18.92
CA GLU A 183 2.28 -8.50 -18.88
C GLU A 183 1.61 -8.21 -17.52
N SER A 184 0.29 -8.39 -17.44
CA SER A 184 -0.42 -8.27 -16.17
C SER A 184 -0.04 -9.44 -15.26
N LEU A 185 0.58 -9.13 -14.13
CA LEU A 185 0.99 -10.14 -13.17
C LEU A 185 -0.21 -10.66 -12.36
N LYS A 186 -1.38 -10.00 -12.43
CA LYS A 186 -2.63 -10.46 -11.80
C LYS A 186 -3.09 -11.84 -12.28
N SER A 187 -2.65 -12.29 -13.45
CA SER A 187 -3.03 -13.58 -14.03
C SER A 187 -1.90 -14.60 -14.09
N VAL A 188 -0.73 -14.32 -13.49
CA VAL A 188 0.47 -15.16 -13.59
C VAL A 188 0.82 -15.71 -12.21
N GLU A 189 0.92 -17.02 -12.05
CA GLU A 189 1.41 -17.61 -10.79
C GLU A 189 2.94 -17.43 -10.64
N PRO A 190 3.45 -17.19 -9.42
CA PRO A 190 2.71 -17.13 -8.14
C PRO A 190 2.15 -15.74 -7.80
N TRP A 191 2.27 -14.74 -8.68
CA TRP A 191 1.82 -13.35 -8.45
C TRP A 191 0.33 -13.20 -8.25
N SER A 192 -0.47 -13.90 -9.06
CA SER A 192 -1.93 -13.85 -9.01
C SER A 192 -2.51 -14.28 -7.66
N LEU A 193 -1.76 -15.06 -6.88
CA LEU A 193 -2.16 -15.58 -5.57
C LEU A 193 -1.56 -14.78 -4.40
N SER A 194 -0.70 -13.81 -4.70
CA SER A 194 0.04 -13.04 -3.69
C SER A 194 -0.68 -11.74 -3.38
N ASN A 195 -0.97 -11.50 -2.10
CA ASN A 195 -1.39 -10.19 -1.59
C ASN A 195 -0.25 -9.16 -1.56
N TRP A 196 0.97 -9.57 -1.94
CA TRP A 196 2.14 -8.73 -2.18
C TRP A 196 2.41 -8.72 -3.69
N SER A 197 1.42 -8.37 -4.51
CA SER A 197 1.56 -8.32 -5.97
C SER A 197 0.84 -7.09 -6.51
N HIS A 198 1.50 -5.96 -6.35
CA HIS A 198 0.93 -4.65 -6.62
C HIS A 198 1.48 -4.03 -7.90
N THR A 199 2.62 -4.51 -8.40
CA THR A 199 3.34 -3.80 -9.46
C THR A 199 3.56 -4.63 -10.70
N ASP A 200 3.16 -4.08 -11.85
CA ASP A 200 3.60 -4.49 -13.18
C ASP A 200 3.55 -3.29 -14.14
N ILE A 201 4.18 -3.40 -15.31
CA ILE A 201 4.27 -2.28 -16.27
C ILE A 201 2.88 -1.82 -16.74
N PRO A 202 1.91 -2.70 -17.07
CA PRO A 202 0.55 -2.27 -17.39
C PRO A 202 -0.06 -1.39 -16.29
N ARG A 203 0.02 -1.81 -15.02
CA ARG A 203 -0.51 -1.02 -13.89
C ARG A 203 0.28 0.27 -13.65
N LEU A 204 1.61 0.25 -13.75
CA LEU A 204 2.44 1.46 -13.63
C LEU A 204 2.07 2.51 -14.68
N LYS A 205 1.75 2.08 -15.91
CA LYS A 205 1.26 2.94 -16.98
C LYS A 205 -0.13 3.50 -16.69
N GLU A 206 -1.05 2.66 -16.21
CA GLU A 206 -2.40 3.07 -15.85
C GLU A 206 -2.41 4.08 -14.69
N GLY A 207 -1.52 3.88 -13.71
CA GLY A 207 -1.30 4.81 -12.59
C GLY A 207 -0.45 6.04 -12.95
N MET A 208 0.08 6.09 -14.16
CA MET A 208 0.90 7.19 -14.70
C MET A 208 2.14 7.49 -13.84
N VAL A 209 2.80 6.45 -13.34
CA VAL A 209 4.01 6.58 -12.51
C VAL A 209 5.16 7.12 -13.36
N GLY A 210 5.68 8.29 -12.99
CA GLY A 210 6.78 8.98 -13.67
C GLY A 210 8.15 8.68 -13.06
N GLY A 211 8.19 8.24 -11.81
CA GLY A 211 9.39 7.74 -11.16
C GLY A 211 9.11 6.82 -9.97
N GLN A 212 10.08 5.98 -9.63
CA GLN A 212 9.98 5.00 -8.54
C GLN A 212 11.34 4.81 -7.89
N PHE A 213 11.37 4.89 -6.55
CA PHE A 213 12.45 4.30 -5.78
C PHE A 213 12.17 2.81 -5.57
N TRP A 214 13.04 1.97 -6.12
CA TRP A 214 13.01 0.52 -5.94
C TRP A 214 13.87 0.13 -4.74
N VAL A 215 13.34 -0.74 -3.90
CA VAL A 215 13.92 -1.01 -2.58
C VAL A 215 14.80 -2.25 -2.61
N ALA A 216 16.07 -2.07 -2.23
CA ALA A 216 17.00 -3.14 -1.94
C ALA A 216 16.84 -3.58 -0.47
N TYR A 217 15.71 -4.23 -0.19
CA TYR A 217 15.40 -4.77 1.13
C TYR A 217 16.11 -6.11 1.40
N THR A 218 16.53 -6.32 2.65
CA THR A 218 16.99 -7.63 3.14
C THR A 218 16.41 -7.94 4.53
N PRO A 219 16.07 -9.20 4.84
CA PRO A 219 15.49 -9.54 6.15
C PRO A 219 16.40 -9.20 7.33
N CYS A 220 15.80 -8.73 8.42
CA CYS A 220 16.51 -8.45 9.68
C CYS A 220 17.32 -9.64 10.21
N ALA A 221 16.87 -10.86 9.97
CA ALA A 221 17.57 -12.10 10.35
C ALA A 221 18.92 -12.29 9.64
N SER A 222 19.19 -11.54 8.56
CA SER A 222 20.48 -11.56 7.86
C SER A 222 21.53 -10.64 8.51
N GLN A 223 21.13 -9.79 9.46
CA GLN A 223 22.05 -8.92 10.18
C GLN A 223 23.09 -9.76 10.95
N TYR A 224 24.36 -9.34 10.87
CA TYR A 224 25.53 -10.10 11.36
C TYR A 224 25.80 -11.43 10.62
N LEU A 225 25.14 -11.67 9.48
CA LEU A 225 25.39 -12.82 8.61
C LEU A 225 25.78 -12.31 7.21
N ASN A 226 24.89 -12.45 6.23
CA ASN A 226 25.12 -12.14 4.83
C ASN A 226 24.33 -10.92 4.33
N SER A 227 23.89 -10.01 5.22
CA SER A 227 23.09 -8.83 4.85
C SER A 227 23.73 -7.98 3.75
N VAL A 228 25.05 -7.77 3.80
CA VAL A 228 25.79 -6.99 2.77
C VAL A 228 25.72 -7.69 1.41
N GLN A 229 25.99 -9.00 1.35
CA GLN A 229 25.88 -9.78 0.10
C GLN A 229 24.47 -9.71 -0.46
N LEU A 230 23.45 -9.93 0.37
CA LEU A 230 22.06 -9.88 -0.06
C LEU A 230 21.67 -8.49 -0.60
N THR A 231 22.17 -7.43 0.05
CA THR A 231 21.93 -6.05 -0.39
C THR A 231 22.54 -5.81 -1.77
N LEU A 232 23.78 -6.26 -2.01
CA LEU A 232 24.42 -6.19 -3.32
C LEU A 232 23.64 -6.96 -4.40
N GLU A 233 23.14 -8.16 -4.09
CA GLU A 233 22.30 -8.95 -5.00
C GLU A 233 20.98 -8.25 -5.35
N GLN A 234 20.36 -7.56 -4.40
CA GLN A 234 19.13 -6.79 -4.64
C GLN A 234 19.40 -5.54 -5.48
N ILE A 235 20.51 -4.82 -5.24
CA ILE A 235 20.92 -3.69 -6.08
C ILE A 235 21.19 -4.16 -7.52
N ASP A 236 21.91 -5.27 -7.69
CA ASP A 236 22.10 -5.89 -9.01
C ASP A 236 20.78 -6.25 -9.67
N LEU A 237 19.86 -6.89 -8.93
CA LEU A 237 18.55 -7.26 -9.42
C LEU A 237 17.78 -6.05 -9.96
N ILE A 238 17.69 -4.97 -9.18
CA ILE A 238 17.02 -3.73 -9.59
C ILE A 238 17.63 -3.21 -10.89
N LYS A 239 18.96 -3.12 -10.96
CA LYS A 239 19.66 -2.66 -12.17
C LYS A 239 19.44 -3.58 -13.37
N ARG A 240 19.34 -4.90 -13.18
CA ARG A 240 19.02 -5.84 -14.26
C ARG A 240 17.56 -5.76 -14.70
N VAL A 241 16.60 -5.57 -13.79
CA VAL A 241 15.19 -5.35 -14.14
C VAL A 241 15.06 -4.10 -15.00
N ILE A 242 15.66 -2.97 -14.58
CA ILE A 242 15.63 -1.72 -15.35
C ILE A 242 16.27 -1.92 -16.73
N ARG A 243 17.42 -2.61 -16.81
CA ARG A 243 18.06 -2.94 -18.10
C ARG A 243 17.24 -3.88 -18.99
N LYS A 244 16.39 -4.73 -18.41
CA LYS A 244 15.50 -5.62 -19.17
C LYS A 244 14.33 -4.86 -19.81
N TYR A 245 13.86 -3.78 -19.17
CA TYR A 245 12.68 -3.01 -19.61
C TYR A 245 13.04 -1.55 -19.96
N THR A 246 14.12 -1.34 -20.70
CA THR A 246 14.66 -0.02 -21.06
C THR A 246 13.74 0.84 -21.92
N ASP A 247 12.77 0.23 -22.59
CA ASP A 247 11.74 0.94 -23.36
C ASP A 247 10.80 1.73 -22.44
N PHE A 248 10.66 1.32 -21.18
CA PHE A 248 9.77 1.95 -20.20
C PHE A 248 10.53 2.59 -19.04
N MET A 249 11.60 1.96 -18.54
CA MET A 249 12.33 2.39 -17.35
C MET A 249 13.73 2.88 -17.68
N GLN A 250 14.26 3.82 -16.90
CA GLN A 250 15.65 4.24 -16.97
C GLN A 250 16.20 4.48 -15.57
N LEU A 251 17.38 3.91 -15.27
CA LEU A 251 18.09 4.17 -14.02
C LEU A 251 18.54 5.62 -14.01
N VAL A 252 18.19 6.34 -12.95
CA VAL A 252 18.66 7.70 -12.70
C VAL A 252 19.29 7.77 -11.33
N THR A 253 20.27 8.66 -11.20
CA THR A 253 21.02 8.79 -9.94
C THR A 253 21.20 10.23 -9.50
N ASN A 254 20.45 11.15 -10.10
CA ASN A 254 20.39 12.53 -9.64
C ASN A 254 19.02 13.16 -9.94
N SER A 255 18.74 14.28 -9.27
CA SER A 255 17.46 15.00 -9.37
C SER A 255 17.17 15.51 -10.79
N GLN A 256 18.19 15.95 -11.53
CA GLN A 256 18.05 16.51 -12.89
C GLN A 256 17.66 15.44 -13.92
N GLU A 257 18.21 14.24 -13.79
CA GLU A 257 17.91 13.11 -14.66
C GLU A 257 16.45 12.66 -14.57
N ILE A 258 15.81 12.78 -13.40
CA ILE A 258 14.39 12.43 -13.21
C ILE A 258 13.51 13.18 -14.22
N LEU A 259 13.65 14.52 -14.26
CA LEU A 259 12.86 15.37 -15.16
C LEU A 259 13.21 15.12 -16.63
N LYS A 260 14.49 14.83 -16.93
CA LYS A 260 14.94 14.50 -18.28
C LYS A 260 14.30 13.21 -18.78
N VAL A 261 14.30 12.16 -17.95
CA VAL A 261 13.72 10.85 -18.27
C VAL A 261 12.20 10.93 -18.41
N PHE A 262 11.53 11.65 -17.50
CA PHE A 262 10.09 11.87 -17.58
C PHE A 262 9.68 12.53 -18.90
N LYS A 263 10.40 13.58 -19.33
CA LYS A 263 10.16 14.25 -20.63
C LYS A 263 10.37 13.35 -21.85
N GLN A 264 11.11 12.25 -21.70
CA GLN A 264 11.30 11.24 -22.76
C GLN A 264 10.16 10.20 -22.79
N GLY A 265 9.15 10.33 -21.93
CA GLY A 265 8.05 9.37 -21.81
C GLY A 265 8.46 8.07 -21.11
N LYS A 266 9.57 8.08 -20.38
CA LYS A 266 10.06 6.94 -19.59
C LYS A 266 9.89 7.21 -18.10
N MET A 267 9.86 6.14 -17.32
CA MET A 267 9.82 6.19 -15.86
C MET A 267 11.24 6.23 -15.29
N ALA A 268 11.52 7.24 -14.47
CA ALA A 268 12.77 7.37 -13.73
C ALA A 268 12.84 6.32 -12.61
N SER A 269 13.83 5.46 -12.63
CA SER A 269 14.02 4.40 -11.62
C SER A 269 15.25 4.71 -10.76
N MET A 270 15.07 4.75 -9.45
CA MET A 270 16.11 5.01 -8.47
C MET A 270 16.25 3.81 -7.52
N VAL A 271 17.31 3.78 -6.73
CA VAL A 271 17.60 2.71 -5.77
C VAL A 271 17.68 3.25 -4.36
N GLY A 272 16.93 2.65 -3.44
CA GLY A 272 17.05 2.85 -2.00
C GLY A 272 17.43 1.56 -1.29
N ILE A 273 18.13 1.65 -0.15
CA ILE A 273 18.34 0.51 0.74
C ILE A 273 17.43 0.65 1.94
N GLU A 274 16.72 -0.43 2.28
CA GLU A 274 15.89 -0.48 3.48
C GLU A 274 16.57 -1.28 4.59
N GLY A 275 17.12 -0.55 5.55
CA GLY A 275 17.73 -1.07 6.77
C GLY A 275 19.25 -0.93 6.80
N GLY A 276 19.75 -0.24 7.83
CA GLY A 276 21.17 -0.02 8.06
C GLY A 276 22.00 -1.29 8.25
N HIS A 277 21.38 -2.44 8.54
CA HIS A 277 22.08 -3.73 8.53
C HIS A 277 22.64 -4.09 7.15
N GLY A 278 22.12 -3.50 6.06
CA GLY A 278 22.61 -3.68 4.70
C GLY A 278 24.02 -3.12 4.46
N ILE A 279 24.50 -2.18 5.28
CA ILE A 279 25.89 -1.66 5.19
C ILE A 279 26.89 -2.45 6.06
N GLY A 280 26.43 -3.43 6.84
CA GLY A 280 27.31 -4.27 7.66
C GLY A 280 28.17 -3.48 8.65
N ASN A 281 27.64 -2.39 9.20
CA ASN A 281 28.35 -1.49 10.13
C ASN A 281 29.62 -0.86 9.55
N SER A 282 29.69 -0.67 8.22
CA SER A 282 30.87 -0.13 7.54
C SER A 282 30.54 1.10 6.70
N LEU A 283 31.26 2.19 6.97
CA LEU A 283 31.22 3.41 6.15
C LEU A 283 31.83 3.17 4.75
N GLY A 284 32.79 2.25 4.64
CA GLY A 284 33.31 1.80 3.35
C GLY A 284 32.24 1.12 2.50
N SER A 285 31.47 0.20 3.09
CA SER A 285 30.31 -0.41 2.42
C SER A 285 29.28 0.64 2.01
N LEU A 286 28.93 1.58 2.89
CA LEU A 286 28.02 2.69 2.58
C LEU A 286 28.45 3.47 1.32
N ARG A 287 29.74 3.85 1.23
CA ARG A 287 30.30 4.51 0.05
C ARG A 287 30.18 3.65 -1.20
N MET A 288 30.49 2.36 -1.11
CA MET A 288 30.38 1.46 -2.27
C MET A 288 28.93 1.29 -2.72
N MET A 289 27.96 1.27 -1.80
CA MET A 289 26.54 1.26 -2.16
C MET A 289 26.14 2.54 -2.92
N TYR A 290 26.66 3.71 -2.52
CA TYR A 290 26.44 4.96 -3.25
C TYR A 290 26.97 4.91 -4.69
N GLU A 291 28.20 4.40 -4.88
CA GLU A 291 28.82 4.20 -6.20
C GLU A 291 28.02 3.22 -7.08
N LEU A 292 27.37 2.23 -6.47
CA LEU A 292 26.50 1.29 -7.19
C LEU A 292 25.17 1.92 -7.65
N GLY A 293 24.84 3.13 -7.19
CA GLY A 293 23.67 3.92 -7.61
C GLY A 293 22.63 4.15 -6.52
N VAL A 294 22.89 3.77 -5.27
CA VAL A 294 21.95 3.96 -4.15
C VAL A 294 21.85 5.44 -3.78
N ARG A 295 20.63 5.92 -3.52
CA ARG A 295 20.36 7.35 -3.26
C ARG A 295 19.63 7.64 -1.95
N TYR A 296 19.12 6.63 -1.25
CA TYR A 296 18.82 6.73 0.17
C TYR A 296 19.18 5.47 0.93
N LEU A 297 19.34 5.61 2.24
CA LEU A 297 19.42 4.49 3.19
C LEU A 297 18.42 4.74 4.34
N THR A 298 17.51 3.78 4.54
CA THR A 298 16.66 3.70 5.74
C THR A 298 17.52 3.22 6.91
N LEU A 299 17.64 4.04 7.96
CA LEU A 299 18.64 3.79 9.02
C LEU A 299 18.42 2.45 9.75
N THR A 300 17.17 2.01 9.89
CA THR A 300 16.80 0.70 10.44
C THR A 300 15.67 0.09 9.61
N HIS A 301 15.40 -1.21 9.79
CA HIS A 301 14.11 -1.81 9.41
C HIS A 301 13.34 -2.12 10.71
N THR A 302 12.58 -3.20 10.81
CA THR A 302 11.94 -3.71 12.04
C THR A 302 12.93 -4.31 13.07
N CYS A 303 14.20 -3.94 13.01
CA CYS A 303 15.25 -4.37 13.92
C CYS A 303 16.24 -3.23 14.15
N ASN A 304 16.81 -3.19 15.36
CA ASN A 304 17.91 -2.27 15.67
C ASN A 304 19.17 -2.66 14.91
N THR A 305 19.99 -1.68 14.59
CA THR A 305 21.42 -1.87 14.30
C THR A 305 22.23 -1.57 15.57
N PRO A 306 23.54 -1.87 15.62
CA PRO A 306 24.40 -1.43 16.73
C PRO A 306 24.47 0.09 16.93
N TRP A 307 23.94 0.88 15.99
CA TRP A 307 24.12 2.32 15.93
C TRP A 307 22.85 3.14 15.71
N ALA A 308 21.70 2.48 15.53
CA ALA A 308 20.38 3.11 15.41
C ALA A 308 19.26 2.20 15.93
N THR A 309 18.29 2.82 16.59
CA THR A 309 17.15 2.12 17.20
C THR A 309 15.90 2.19 16.30
N SER A 310 15.25 1.04 16.10
CA SER A 310 14.03 0.85 15.30
C SER A 310 12.76 1.19 16.08
N SER A 311 11.68 1.57 15.39
CA SER A 311 10.36 1.85 15.96
C SER A 311 9.76 0.66 16.70
N ILE A 312 10.26 -0.55 16.44
CA ILE A 312 9.77 -1.77 17.10
C ILE A 312 9.98 -1.75 18.62
N VAL A 313 10.89 -0.91 19.13
CA VAL A 313 11.11 -0.71 20.58
C VAL A 313 9.99 0.07 21.25
N GLU A 314 9.15 0.78 20.50
CA GLU A 314 7.99 1.53 20.98
C GLU A 314 6.69 0.72 20.83
N SER A 315 6.76 -0.48 20.26
CA SER A 315 5.60 -1.36 20.11
C SER A 315 5.20 -1.95 21.46
N SER A 316 3.93 -1.80 21.82
CA SER A 316 3.34 -2.37 23.04
C SER A 316 3.45 -3.90 23.14
N LYS A 317 3.74 -4.58 22.02
CA LYS A 317 3.93 -6.03 21.95
C LYS A 317 5.34 -6.49 22.33
N ASN A 318 6.33 -5.59 22.29
CA ASN A 318 7.73 -5.92 22.59
C ASN A 318 8.09 -5.56 24.02
N ASN A 319 7.72 -6.42 24.96
CA ASN A 319 7.94 -6.16 26.38
C ASN A 319 9.37 -6.45 26.88
N LYS A 320 10.30 -6.91 26.02
CA LYS A 320 11.69 -7.23 26.42
C LYS A 320 12.64 -7.24 25.22
N MET A 321 13.54 -6.27 25.11
CA MET A 321 14.84 -6.50 24.46
C MET A 321 15.88 -5.52 24.99
N ASP A 322 17.04 -6.07 25.37
CA ASP A 322 18.19 -5.41 25.97
C ASP A 322 18.53 -4.09 25.29
N TYR A 323 18.31 -3.00 26.03
CA TYR A 323 18.48 -1.63 25.57
C TYR A 323 19.92 -1.17 25.80
N VAL A 324 20.67 -0.97 24.71
CA VAL A 324 21.85 -0.09 24.71
C VAL A 324 21.63 0.94 23.60
N GLY A 325 21.19 2.14 23.97
CA GLY A 325 21.02 3.29 23.09
C GLY A 325 19.58 3.59 22.72
N VAL A 326 19.05 4.73 23.19
CA VAL A 326 17.68 5.17 22.88
C VAL A 326 17.51 5.82 21.52
N GLY A 327 18.53 5.91 20.66
CA GLY A 327 18.42 6.58 19.36
C GLY A 327 19.64 6.31 18.47
N LEU A 328 20.36 7.36 18.07
CA LEU A 328 21.63 7.20 17.35
C LEU A 328 22.82 7.12 18.31
N SER A 329 23.74 6.17 18.06
CA SER A 329 25.06 6.18 18.69
C SER A 329 25.98 7.22 18.05
N GLU A 330 27.16 7.48 18.63
CA GLU A 330 28.17 8.34 18.00
C GLU A 330 28.60 7.83 16.61
N PHE A 331 28.70 6.51 16.43
CA PHE A 331 28.91 5.93 15.11
C PHE A 331 27.72 6.18 14.18
N GLY A 332 26.47 6.06 14.68
CA GLY A 332 25.26 6.35 13.91
C GLY A 332 25.20 7.80 13.41
N LYS A 333 25.66 8.75 14.23
CA LYS A 333 25.81 10.16 13.81
C LYS A 333 26.82 10.29 12.67
N LYS A 334 27.93 9.56 12.70
CA LYS A 334 28.93 9.54 11.62
C LYS A 334 28.39 8.92 10.34
N VAL A 335 27.52 7.90 10.44
CA VAL A 335 26.78 7.36 9.28
C VAL A 335 25.93 8.47 8.64
N VAL A 336 25.13 9.20 9.42
CA VAL A 336 24.32 10.32 8.92
C VAL A 336 25.19 11.40 8.24
N LEU A 337 26.31 11.77 8.86
CA LEU A 337 27.22 12.78 8.30
C LEU A 337 27.91 12.31 7.01
N GLU A 338 28.30 11.04 6.92
CA GLU A 338 28.85 10.47 5.69
C GLU A 338 27.80 10.42 4.58
N MET A 339 26.54 10.13 4.90
CA MET A 339 25.44 10.23 3.94
C MET A 339 25.26 11.66 3.42
N ASN A 340 25.33 12.68 4.29
CA ASN A 340 25.31 14.08 3.85
C ASN A 340 26.50 14.42 2.94
N ARG A 341 27.71 13.97 3.28
CA ARG A 341 28.92 14.18 2.47
C ARG A 341 28.84 13.49 1.11
N LEU A 342 28.19 12.33 1.02
CA LEU A 342 27.95 11.61 -0.23
C LEU A 342 26.82 12.22 -1.06
N GLY A 343 25.88 12.95 -0.45
CA GLY A 343 24.62 13.31 -1.10
C GLY A 343 23.67 12.12 -1.22
N MET A 344 23.68 11.25 -0.21
CA MET A 344 22.71 10.18 -0.01
C MET A 344 21.63 10.69 0.97
N MET A 345 20.35 10.54 0.60
CA MET A 345 19.24 10.94 1.47
C MET A 345 19.18 10.03 2.70
N VAL A 346 18.98 10.64 3.86
CA VAL A 346 18.74 9.95 5.14
C VAL A 346 17.27 9.62 5.24
N ASP A 347 16.92 8.34 5.26
CA ASP A 347 15.55 7.88 5.40
C ASP A 347 15.24 7.43 6.83
N LEU A 348 14.20 8.03 7.41
CA LEU A 348 13.75 7.86 8.77
C LEU A 348 12.50 6.98 8.89
N SER A 349 12.03 6.36 7.80
CA SER A 349 11.10 5.22 7.92
C SER A 349 11.69 4.15 8.85
N HIS A 350 10.83 3.41 9.55
CA HIS A 350 11.16 2.32 10.50
C HIS A 350 11.92 2.69 11.77
N VAL A 351 12.47 3.90 11.91
CA VAL A 351 13.29 4.25 13.08
C VAL A 351 12.43 4.61 14.30
N SER A 352 12.98 4.50 15.50
CA SER A 352 12.30 4.98 16.71
C SER A 352 12.17 6.50 16.70
N THR A 353 11.20 7.04 17.43
CA THR A 353 10.97 8.48 17.56
C THR A 353 12.24 9.20 18.04
N GLN A 354 13.00 8.60 18.95
CA GLN A 354 14.24 9.20 19.41
C GLN A 354 15.35 9.13 18.34
N THR A 355 15.46 8.06 17.55
CA THR A 355 16.33 8.04 16.36
C THR A 355 15.93 9.13 15.35
N MET A 356 14.63 9.39 15.15
CA MET A 356 14.17 10.50 14.28
C MET A 356 14.74 11.84 14.76
N ARG A 357 14.62 12.12 16.07
CA ARG A 357 15.11 13.37 16.68
C ARG A 357 16.64 13.48 16.59
N ASP A 358 17.36 12.41 16.90
CA ASP A 358 18.83 12.42 16.86
C ASP A 358 19.35 12.61 15.44
N ALA A 359 18.71 11.98 14.45
CA ALA A 359 19.05 12.15 13.05
C ALA A 359 18.76 13.59 12.56
N LEU A 360 17.62 14.15 12.92
CA LEU A 360 17.27 15.55 12.60
C LEU A 360 18.20 16.56 13.27
N ALA A 361 18.69 16.27 14.47
CA ALA A 361 19.69 17.09 15.16
C ALA A 361 21.10 16.97 14.55
N THR A 362 21.39 15.86 13.86
CA THR A 362 22.73 15.55 13.31
C THR A 362 22.88 15.96 11.84
N THR A 363 21.83 15.74 11.04
CA THR A 363 21.87 15.92 9.59
C THR A 363 22.12 17.36 9.19
N GLN A 364 22.92 17.55 8.14
CA GLN A 364 23.18 18.84 7.50
C GLN A 364 22.35 19.04 6.23
N ALA A 365 21.61 18.02 5.80
CA ALA A 365 20.76 18.05 4.61
C ALA A 365 19.31 17.66 4.95
N PRO A 366 18.34 17.97 4.07
CA PRO A 366 16.98 17.49 4.24
C PRO A 366 16.90 15.96 4.32
N VAL A 367 16.05 15.45 5.21
CA VAL A 367 15.78 14.01 5.37
C VAL A 367 14.49 13.61 4.67
N ILE A 368 14.29 12.31 4.50
CA ILE A 368 13.04 11.74 4.02
C ILE A 368 12.45 10.79 5.06
N PHE A 369 11.13 10.62 5.03
CA PHE A 369 10.49 9.38 5.40
C PHE A 369 9.94 8.78 4.12
N SER A 370 10.53 7.69 3.63
CA SER A 370 10.19 7.11 2.32
C SER A 370 8.80 6.47 2.29
N HIS A 371 8.27 6.05 3.44
CA HIS A 371 6.95 5.39 3.59
C HIS A 371 6.49 5.39 5.08
N SER A 372 6.00 6.53 5.56
CA SER A 372 5.41 6.66 6.90
C SER A 372 4.18 7.56 6.88
N ALA A 373 3.23 7.37 7.79
CA ALA A 373 2.03 8.20 7.89
C ALA A 373 2.04 9.09 9.16
N ALA A 374 0.95 9.81 9.42
CA ALA A 374 0.81 10.69 10.58
C ALA A 374 0.36 9.96 11.86
N ARG A 375 1.10 10.09 12.96
CA ARG A 375 0.81 9.37 14.22
C ARG A 375 -0.40 9.91 14.95
N ALA A 376 -0.74 11.20 14.76
CA ALA A 376 -1.93 11.80 15.35
C ALA A 376 -3.25 11.24 14.76
N ILE A 377 -3.22 10.69 13.54
CA ILE A 377 -4.38 10.08 12.90
C ILE A 377 -4.48 8.58 13.26
N CYS A 378 -3.35 7.86 13.23
CA CYS A 378 -3.26 6.48 13.68
C CYS A 378 -2.01 6.33 14.57
N ASP A 379 -2.22 6.06 15.86
CA ASP A 379 -1.15 5.89 16.85
C ASP A 379 -0.43 4.54 16.68
N ASN A 380 0.40 4.50 15.66
CA ASN A 380 1.29 3.40 15.33
C ASN A 380 2.75 3.91 15.42
N PRO A 381 3.68 3.19 16.06
CA PRO A 381 5.10 3.57 16.11
C PRO A 381 5.77 3.76 14.75
N ARG A 382 5.21 3.19 13.66
CA ARG A 382 5.70 3.42 12.30
C ARG A 382 5.34 4.80 11.74
N ASN A 383 4.42 5.51 12.38
CA ASN A 383 3.97 6.83 11.98
C ASN A 383 4.72 7.96 12.70
N VAL A 384 4.78 9.12 12.05
CA VAL A 384 5.56 10.28 12.49
C VAL A 384 4.73 11.13 13.46
N PRO A 385 5.22 11.42 14.68
CA PRO A 385 4.53 12.29 15.62
C PRO A 385 4.68 13.79 15.25
N ASP A 386 3.74 14.61 15.69
CA ASP A 386 3.66 16.03 15.31
C ASP A 386 4.88 16.87 15.72
N ASP A 387 5.57 16.53 16.81
CA ASP A 387 6.82 17.19 17.20
C ASP A 387 7.94 16.95 16.18
N VAL A 388 7.97 15.77 15.56
CA VAL A 388 8.90 15.44 14.48
C VAL A 388 8.44 16.06 13.16
N LEU A 389 7.14 16.09 12.87
CA LEU A 389 6.60 16.78 11.68
C LEU A 389 6.96 18.27 11.65
N ARG A 390 6.91 18.96 12.79
CA ARG A 390 7.36 20.36 12.90
C ARG A 390 8.87 20.51 12.66
N GLN A 391 9.68 19.54 13.09
CA GLN A 391 11.12 19.55 12.80
C GLN A 391 11.40 19.30 11.31
N ILE A 392 10.58 18.49 10.63
CA ILE A 392 10.71 18.27 9.18
C ILE A 392 10.54 19.56 8.39
N GLN A 393 9.60 20.42 8.81
CA GLN A 393 9.44 21.75 8.23
C GLN A 393 10.74 22.58 8.33
N LEU A 394 11.37 22.60 9.52
CA LEU A 394 12.62 23.33 9.76
C LEU A 394 13.80 22.74 8.99
N ASN A 395 13.92 21.41 8.96
CA ASN A 395 14.94 20.67 8.22
C ASN A 395 14.76 20.77 6.69
N ARG A 396 13.55 21.16 6.25
CA ARG A 396 13.12 21.14 4.84
C ARG A 396 13.00 19.74 4.24
N GLY A 397 12.82 18.71 5.08
CA GLY A 397 12.62 17.32 4.67
C GLY A 397 11.26 17.06 4.05
N ILE A 398 10.92 15.78 3.90
CA ILE A 398 9.63 15.32 3.35
C ILE A 398 9.15 14.05 4.05
N VAL A 399 7.84 13.93 4.24
CA VAL A 399 7.17 12.69 4.65
C VAL A 399 6.40 12.13 3.46
N MET A 400 6.78 10.95 2.99
CA MET A 400 6.13 10.26 1.88
C MET A 400 5.16 9.22 2.44
N VAL A 401 3.86 9.40 2.19
CA VAL A 401 2.80 8.70 2.92
C VAL A 401 2.66 7.25 2.44
N SER A 402 2.81 6.30 3.37
CA SER A 402 2.58 4.86 3.19
C SER A 402 1.10 4.53 3.03
N PHE A 403 0.78 3.51 2.25
CA PHE A 403 -0.59 3.02 2.09
C PHE A 403 -0.88 1.77 2.93
N TYR A 404 0.00 1.36 3.84
CA TYR A 404 -0.29 0.16 4.63
C TYR A 404 -1.54 0.35 5.50
N ALA A 405 -2.58 -0.47 5.29
CA ALA A 405 -3.86 -0.26 5.95
C ALA A 405 -3.76 -0.25 7.49
N ASP A 406 -2.90 -1.08 8.07
CA ASP A 406 -2.66 -1.13 9.52
C ASP A 406 -1.91 0.12 10.06
N HIS A 407 -1.24 0.89 9.19
CA HIS A 407 -0.61 2.17 9.53
C HIS A 407 -1.53 3.36 9.24
N ILE A 408 -2.56 3.18 8.42
CA ILE A 408 -3.49 4.22 8.01
C ILE A 408 -4.72 4.27 8.92
N SER A 409 -5.42 3.15 9.11
CA SER A 409 -6.64 3.13 9.94
C SER A 409 -6.44 2.51 11.32
N CYS A 410 -5.23 2.03 11.64
CA CYS A 410 -4.87 1.32 12.87
C CYS A 410 -5.59 -0.03 13.09
N ASP A 411 -6.65 -0.32 12.34
CA ASP A 411 -7.44 -1.56 12.41
C ASP A 411 -7.38 -2.41 11.12
N GLY A 412 -6.70 -1.90 10.09
CA GLY A 412 -6.54 -2.56 8.79
C GLY A 412 -7.68 -2.33 7.80
N ASN A 413 -8.75 -1.61 8.18
CA ASN A 413 -9.86 -1.25 7.31
C ASN A 413 -9.69 0.16 6.72
N ALA A 414 -8.68 0.31 5.85
CA ALA A 414 -8.36 1.59 5.23
C ALA A 414 -9.08 1.80 3.88
N ASN A 415 -9.31 3.06 3.50
CA ASN A 415 -9.72 3.46 2.16
C ASN A 415 -8.96 4.73 1.73
N VAL A 416 -9.14 5.15 0.47
CA VAL A 416 -8.46 6.33 -0.10
C VAL A 416 -8.67 7.62 0.71
N SER A 417 -9.82 7.81 1.35
CA SER A 417 -10.09 8.98 2.21
C SER A 417 -9.21 8.98 3.44
N HIS A 418 -9.00 7.81 4.09
CA HIS A 418 -8.11 7.73 5.24
C HIS A 418 -6.67 8.11 4.88
N VAL A 419 -6.20 7.71 3.69
CA VAL A 419 -4.87 8.15 3.19
C VAL A 419 -4.85 9.67 2.98
N ALA A 420 -5.91 10.24 2.39
CA ALA A 420 -6.04 11.69 2.23
C ALA A 420 -6.05 12.43 3.59
N ASP A 421 -6.64 11.85 4.64
CA ASP A 421 -6.64 12.42 6.00
C ASP A 421 -5.22 12.54 6.57
N HIS A 422 -4.38 11.52 6.38
CA HIS A 422 -2.97 11.59 6.76
C HIS A 422 -2.20 12.66 5.98
N ILE A 423 -2.40 12.74 4.66
CA ILE A 423 -1.75 13.76 3.81
C ILE A 423 -2.18 15.17 4.27
N ASN A 424 -3.48 15.36 4.52
CA ASN A 424 -4.02 16.64 4.99
C ASN A 424 -3.48 17.01 6.37
N HIS A 425 -3.37 16.06 7.30
CA HIS A 425 -2.78 16.32 8.63
C HIS A 425 -1.32 16.74 8.52
N ILE A 426 -0.51 16.02 7.74
CA ILE A 426 0.91 16.38 7.55
C ILE A 426 1.03 17.73 6.86
N ARG A 427 0.17 18.03 5.88
CA ARG A 427 0.09 19.36 5.25
C ARG A 427 -0.20 20.45 6.28
N ASP A 428 -1.12 20.22 7.20
CA ASP A 428 -1.52 21.20 8.20
C ASP A 428 -0.43 21.41 9.29
N VAL A 429 0.38 20.39 9.60
CA VAL A 429 1.46 20.49 10.61
C VAL A 429 2.81 20.92 10.02
N ALA A 430 3.25 20.31 8.92
CA ALA A 430 4.57 20.53 8.33
C ALA A 430 4.52 21.49 7.14
N GLY A 431 3.41 21.56 6.40
CA GLY A 431 3.25 22.37 5.20
C GLY A 431 3.30 21.57 3.88
N VAL A 432 2.78 22.17 2.82
CA VAL A 432 2.62 21.52 1.49
C VAL A 432 3.93 21.15 0.79
N ASP A 433 5.06 21.75 1.19
CA ASP A 433 6.38 21.47 0.61
C ASP A 433 7.09 20.25 1.23
N HIS A 434 6.43 19.58 2.19
CA HIS A 434 6.99 18.52 3.04
C HIS A 434 6.21 17.20 2.99
N ILE A 435 5.37 17.03 1.97
CA ILE A 435 4.53 15.84 1.76
C ILE A 435 4.83 15.19 0.42
N GLY A 436 4.80 13.86 0.40
CA GLY A 436 4.97 13.04 -0.80
C GLY A 436 4.17 11.73 -0.71
N ILE A 437 4.38 10.85 -1.69
CA ILE A 437 3.73 9.54 -1.78
C ILE A 437 4.78 8.45 -1.72
N GLY A 438 4.61 7.50 -0.81
CA GLY A 438 5.54 6.39 -0.61
C GLY A 438 4.76 5.14 -0.25
N ALA A 439 4.03 4.62 -1.22
CA ALA A 439 2.90 3.73 -1.04
C ALA A 439 3.23 2.42 -0.33
N ASP A 440 4.50 1.99 -0.34
CA ASP A 440 4.94 0.72 0.25
C ASP A 440 4.35 -0.50 -0.50
N PHE A 441 4.03 -0.29 -1.78
CA PHE A 441 3.52 -1.35 -2.63
C PHE A 441 4.54 -2.48 -2.75
N ASP A 442 4.00 -3.69 -2.85
CA ASP A 442 4.73 -4.96 -2.82
C ASP A 442 5.43 -5.31 -1.48
N GLY A 443 5.50 -4.38 -0.53
CA GLY A 443 6.00 -4.58 0.84
C GLY A 443 4.88 -4.90 1.83
N ILE A 444 3.68 -4.40 1.55
CA ILE A 444 2.48 -4.56 2.37
C ILE A 444 1.57 -5.69 1.86
N ASN A 445 0.71 -6.22 2.73
CA ASN A 445 -0.27 -7.27 2.38
C ASN A 445 -1.74 -6.82 2.45
N LYS A 446 -1.96 -5.58 2.89
CA LYS A 446 -3.28 -4.95 3.00
C LYS A 446 -3.18 -3.53 2.47
N THR A 447 -3.83 -3.28 1.35
CA THR A 447 -3.93 -1.96 0.74
C THR A 447 -5.28 -1.31 1.10
N PRO A 448 -5.39 0.03 1.06
CA PRO A 448 -6.65 0.72 1.29
C PRO A 448 -7.59 0.50 0.10
N GLN A 449 -8.90 0.43 0.35
CA GLN A 449 -9.90 0.41 -0.71
C GLN A 449 -9.78 1.65 -1.60
N GLY A 450 -9.77 1.44 -2.93
CA GLY A 450 -9.54 2.46 -3.94
C GLY A 450 -8.06 2.74 -4.21
N LEU A 451 -7.15 2.09 -3.48
CA LEU A 451 -5.69 2.14 -3.63
C LEU A 451 -5.06 0.74 -3.71
N GLU A 452 -5.70 -0.15 -4.46
CA GLU A 452 -5.40 -1.59 -4.43
C GLU A 452 -3.99 -1.92 -4.93
N ASP A 453 -3.49 -1.16 -5.91
CA ASP A 453 -2.20 -1.39 -6.56
C ASP A 453 -1.67 -0.13 -7.28
N VAL A 454 -0.51 -0.22 -7.95
CA VAL A 454 0.14 0.95 -8.56
C VAL A 454 -0.68 1.64 -9.67
N SER A 455 -1.79 1.08 -10.15
CA SER A 455 -2.67 1.77 -11.11
C SER A 455 -3.60 2.82 -10.48
N SER A 456 -3.69 2.81 -9.16
CA SER A 456 -4.73 3.52 -8.40
C SER A 456 -4.36 4.94 -7.96
N TYR A 457 -3.13 5.42 -8.19
CA TYR A 457 -2.71 6.78 -7.81
C TYR A 457 -3.64 7.92 -8.30
N PRO A 458 -4.23 7.87 -9.52
CA PRO A 458 -5.20 8.87 -9.94
C PRO A 458 -6.41 8.99 -9.01
N ASN A 459 -6.80 7.92 -8.31
CA ASN A 459 -7.90 7.94 -7.35
C ASN A 459 -7.55 8.79 -6.12
N LEU A 460 -6.32 8.68 -5.60
CA LEU A 460 -5.85 9.50 -4.48
C LEU A 460 -5.88 10.99 -4.85
N ILE A 461 -5.36 11.33 -6.03
CA ILE A 461 -5.36 12.72 -6.50
C ILE A 461 -6.79 13.23 -6.68
N ALA A 462 -7.68 12.42 -7.25
CA ALA A 462 -9.08 12.78 -7.41
C ALA A 462 -9.82 12.93 -6.06
N GLU A 463 -9.39 12.21 -5.02
CA GLU A 463 -9.91 12.37 -3.66
C GLU A 463 -9.40 13.67 -3.03
N LEU A 464 -8.10 13.98 -3.12
CA LEU A 464 -7.52 15.23 -2.64
C LEU A 464 -8.14 16.47 -3.31
N LEU A 465 -8.41 16.39 -4.62
CA LEU A 465 -9.09 17.44 -5.39
C LEU A 465 -10.55 17.68 -4.97
N ARG A 466 -11.11 16.92 -4.03
CA ARG A 466 -12.40 17.24 -3.39
C ARG A 466 -12.27 18.40 -2.41
N ASP A 467 -11.11 18.54 -1.79
CA ASP A 467 -10.84 19.60 -0.84
C ASP A 467 -10.34 20.84 -1.59
N PRO A 468 -11.07 21.97 -1.54
CA PRO A 468 -10.72 23.20 -2.26
C PRO A 468 -9.39 23.82 -1.79
N ARG A 469 -8.80 23.34 -0.68
CA ARG A 469 -7.47 23.74 -0.23
C ARG A 469 -6.35 23.23 -1.15
N TRP A 470 -6.61 22.24 -2.01
CA TRP A 470 -5.63 21.71 -2.95
C TRP A 470 -5.69 22.41 -4.29
N SER A 471 -4.65 23.20 -4.59
CA SER A 471 -4.43 23.72 -5.94
C SER A 471 -3.75 22.67 -6.83
N VAL A 472 -3.78 22.89 -8.15
CA VAL A 472 -3.04 22.06 -9.11
C VAL A 472 -1.54 22.06 -8.80
N ASP A 473 -0.98 23.21 -8.40
CA ASP A 473 0.44 23.32 -8.07
C ASP A 473 0.79 22.59 -6.77
N ASP A 474 -0.11 22.59 -5.79
CA ASP A 474 0.05 21.79 -4.56
C ASP A 474 0.07 20.28 -4.87
N ILE A 475 -0.78 19.82 -5.78
CA ILE A 475 -0.77 18.42 -6.23
C ILE A 475 0.55 18.12 -6.94
N LYS A 476 1.05 18.99 -7.83
CA LYS A 476 2.34 18.80 -8.50
C LYS A 476 3.51 18.71 -7.52
N LYS A 477 3.47 19.50 -6.44
CA LYS A 477 4.43 19.42 -5.32
C LYS A 477 4.34 18.06 -4.63
N LEU A 478 3.14 17.64 -4.21
CA LEU A 478 2.89 16.36 -3.55
C LEU A 478 3.38 15.16 -4.38
N ILE A 479 2.99 15.08 -5.65
CA ILE A 479 3.22 13.87 -6.45
C ILE A 479 4.69 13.68 -6.83
N GLY A 480 5.51 14.73 -6.87
CA GLY A 480 6.92 14.58 -7.23
C GLY A 480 7.80 15.81 -7.05
N GLY A 481 7.23 17.02 -7.10
CA GLY A 481 8.00 18.26 -6.97
C GLY A 481 8.79 18.34 -5.66
N ASN A 482 8.19 17.92 -4.55
CA ASN A 482 8.81 17.98 -3.22
C ASN A 482 9.99 17.01 -3.09
N ILE A 483 9.88 15.77 -3.58
CA ILE A 483 10.98 14.82 -3.50
C ILE A 483 12.13 15.21 -4.45
N ILE A 484 11.84 15.77 -5.64
CA ILE A 484 12.87 16.34 -6.52
C ILE A 484 13.61 17.49 -5.83
N ARG A 485 12.89 18.39 -5.14
CA ARG A 485 13.49 19.47 -4.34
C ARG A 485 14.41 18.90 -3.26
N VAL A 486 13.92 17.97 -2.44
CA VAL A 486 14.71 17.35 -1.36
C VAL A 486 15.98 16.69 -1.92
N PHE A 487 15.85 15.91 -3.00
CA PHE A 487 16.98 15.26 -3.64
C PHE A 487 18.01 16.29 -4.14
N SER A 488 17.56 17.37 -4.79
CA SER A 488 18.44 18.46 -5.24
C SER A 488 19.12 19.20 -4.09
N GLU A 489 18.43 19.43 -2.96
CA GLU A 489 19.03 20.07 -1.78
C GLU A 489 20.08 19.17 -1.10
N VAL A 490 19.88 17.85 -1.12
CA VAL A 490 20.87 16.87 -0.64
C VAL A 490 22.10 16.83 -1.55
N GLU A 491 21.93 16.87 -2.87
CA GLU A 491 23.03 16.99 -3.83
C GLU A 491 23.80 18.30 -3.66
N LYS A 492 23.08 19.40 -3.45
CA LYS A 492 23.70 20.70 -3.18
C LYS A 492 24.56 20.65 -1.90
N LYS A 493 24.07 20.01 -0.83
CA LYS A 493 24.85 19.87 0.41
C LYS A 493 26.12 19.03 0.20
N ARG A 494 26.04 17.96 -0.60
CA ARG A 494 27.23 17.19 -1.02
C ARG A 494 28.26 18.09 -1.70
N ASP A 495 27.83 18.88 -2.69
CA ASP A 495 28.73 19.74 -3.46
C ASP A 495 29.38 20.82 -2.58
N GLU A 496 28.62 21.40 -1.64
CA GLU A 496 29.13 22.34 -0.64
C GLU A 496 30.19 21.70 0.27
N LEU A 497 29.95 20.49 0.77
CA LEU A 497 30.89 19.78 1.65
C LEU A 497 32.17 19.35 0.90
N GLN A 498 32.04 18.92 -0.36
CA GLN A 498 33.19 18.60 -1.21
C GLN A 498 34.03 19.84 -1.50
N ALA A 499 33.39 20.97 -1.85
CA ALA A 499 34.08 22.24 -2.08
C ALA A 499 34.80 22.76 -0.81
N ALA A 500 34.25 22.47 0.38
CA ALA A 500 34.87 22.78 1.66
C ALA A 500 35.95 21.77 2.09
N GLY A 501 36.24 20.74 1.30
CA GLY A 501 37.32 19.79 1.55
C GLY A 501 37.03 18.75 2.64
N TYR A 502 35.76 18.52 2.99
CA TYR A 502 35.38 17.49 3.97
C TYR A 502 35.79 16.10 3.47
N GLN A 503 36.61 15.41 4.27
CA GLN A 503 37.10 14.06 3.96
C GLN A 503 36.06 12.99 4.31
N PRO A 504 36.14 11.80 3.69
CA PRO A 504 35.34 10.65 4.10
C PRO A 504 35.45 10.34 5.58
N GLN A 505 34.34 9.94 6.20
CA GLN A 505 34.36 9.39 7.56
C GLN A 505 35.05 8.01 7.52
N GLU A 506 36.05 7.81 8.38
CA GLU A 506 36.85 6.57 8.45
C GLU A 506 36.81 5.89 9.83
N GLU A 507 36.11 6.49 10.79
CA GLU A 507 36.01 5.91 12.12
C GLU A 507 35.14 4.65 12.13
N GLU A 508 35.65 3.60 12.75
CA GLU A 508 34.98 2.30 12.84
C GLU A 508 34.02 2.23 14.03
N LEU A 509 33.02 1.35 13.93
CA LEU A 509 32.16 1.03 15.06
C LEU A 509 33.00 0.33 16.12
N HIS A 510 32.93 0.83 17.36
CA HIS A 510 33.72 0.28 18.45
C HIS A 510 33.40 -1.23 18.66
N PRO A 511 34.41 -2.13 18.78
CA PRO A 511 34.20 -3.58 18.77
C PRO A 511 33.28 -4.12 19.87
N GLU A 512 33.13 -3.39 20.98
CA GLU A 512 32.25 -3.80 22.08
C GLU A 512 30.79 -3.94 21.65
N TYR A 513 30.34 -3.14 20.68
CA TYR A 513 28.97 -3.19 20.13
C TYR A 513 28.74 -4.43 19.26
N LEU A 514 29.80 -5.18 18.91
CA LEU A 514 29.76 -6.42 18.13
C LEU A 514 30.09 -7.66 18.96
N ARG A 515 30.38 -7.50 20.26
CA ARG A 515 30.78 -8.61 21.14
C ARG A 515 29.67 -9.67 21.22
N GLY A 516 30.04 -10.94 21.01
CA GLY A 516 29.08 -12.06 21.01
C GLY A 516 28.20 -12.15 19.75
N LYS A 517 28.41 -11.26 18.77
CA LYS A 517 27.79 -11.30 17.44
C LYS A 517 28.80 -11.67 16.34
N SER A 518 29.99 -12.11 16.73
CA SER A 518 31.19 -12.24 15.90
C SER A 518 31.32 -13.53 15.08
N ASN A 519 30.32 -14.41 15.08
CA ASN A 519 30.44 -15.72 14.43
C ASN A 519 30.60 -15.66 12.89
N CYS A 520 30.38 -14.48 12.28
CA CYS A 520 30.53 -14.28 10.83
C CYS A 520 31.35 -13.02 10.48
N THR A 521 32.13 -12.49 11.42
CA THR A 521 33.03 -11.34 11.18
C THR A 521 34.45 -11.72 11.53
N TYR A 522 35.40 -11.38 10.66
CA TYR A 522 36.82 -11.48 10.97
C TYR A 522 37.27 -10.18 11.66
N SER A 523 37.88 -10.30 12.84
CA SER A 523 38.58 -9.20 13.51
C SER A 523 40.07 -9.35 13.28
N PHE A 524 40.78 -8.24 13.09
CA PHE A 524 42.25 -8.22 12.92
C PHE A 524 43.03 -8.36 14.23
N ASP A 525 42.33 -8.38 15.38
CA ASP A 525 42.91 -8.45 16.73
C ASP A 525 43.32 -9.86 17.18
#